data_AF-A0A416WAL2-F1
#
_entry.id   AF-A0A416WAL2-F1
#
_cell.length_a   1.000
_cell.length_b   1.000
_cell.length_c   1.000
_cell.angle_alpha   90.00
_cell.angle_beta   90.00
_cell.angle_gamma   90.00
#
_symmetry.space_group_name_H-M   'P 1'
#
loop_
_entity.id
_entity.type
_entity.pdbx_description
1 polymer ?
#
loop_
_entity_poly.entity_id
_entity_poly.type
_entity_poly.pdbx_seq_one_letter_code
_entity_poly.pdbx_strand_id
1 'polypeptide(L)'
;MISENKIKCMYFNKRFNEKPQGKQCGWVQKSLIETEIAIEDLADALCHGASFKPGVLVGGMKADNWTQQQLFGLDFDNGMCIEEAYNKVISLGIVPCFMYTTFSYKEEHHKFRMIFCNDTVITDGSIRDKLQATLMGAVGGIDEVCFNRDRLFFGGKGNEVLYPSYDSRINAEAVIDKYWKDEYEQYISNAQPKSKKKPAAKKEKADIEVKPVYENLNVKAIKEHDVEYLRTVLAHEPIEFDTKNEFWDYIYLELDIAELIDIDNPRSFCCILHEDHNPSANIFTTKNGVQKYRCCSENLTLNIKQLIEMLGDFKSEFKAIQFIMDIYNLSIKESQWSIEQRENIDMMISNITLNKFQELCPQADKNIKYAKDTFLMMLSIARNNIYSEKFSNDDGEIIFYVTNKKLAEYMGKGNSQKKIDKINKYVKMLIYHDLIRILDNDQIPKELLKNALKYTNGNKNRVNFYAIPSWVVQQLKTIEDNGIRWKDKGYRIGGVSFDMFYRSEGFEVAASLYPQYKKKKNEYGEIVNRTTTKASDERTLKISEVILHCIQRKGYCTEKEVVYILGNEYRYEVTETQIKRCLNEIMDCYGLKKVKANKVLKEQFDIKSDGYPYIIIEDEM
;
A
#
# COMPACT_ATOMS: atom_id res chain seq x y z
N MET A 1 -43.82 -3.38 -35.95
CA MET A 1 -43.28 -4.60 -35.33
C MET A 1 -42.50 -4.15 -34.11
N ILE A 2 -43.00 -4.43 -32.92
CA ILE A 2 -42.39 -4.02 -31.64
C ILE A 2 -41.89 -5.31 -31.01
N SER A 3 -40.63 -5.32 -30.54
CA SER A 3 -39.96 -6.39 -29.76
C SER A 3 -39.12 -7.42 -30.55
N GLU A 4 -37.86 -7.09 -30.88
CA GLU A 4 -36.83 -8.14 -31.07
C GLU A 4 -35.49 -7.87 -30.36
N ASN A 5 -35.21 -6.65 -29.88
CA ASN A 5 -33.91 -6.33 -29.27
C ASN A 5 -33.93 -6.16 -27.73
N LYS A 6 -34.86 -6.83 -27.04
CA LYS A 6 -34.97 -6.80 -25.58
C LYS A 6 -34.21 -7.96 -24.95
N ILE A 7 -33.50 -7.68 -23.86
CA ILE A 7 -32.78 -8.67 -23.06
C ILE A 7 -33.16 -8.55 -21.59
N LYS A 8 -32.91 -9.61 -20.82
CA LYS A 8 -33.04 -9.59 -19.36
C LYS A 8 -31.68 -9.43 -18.70
N CYS A 9 -31.59 -8.52 -17.74
CA CYS A 9 -30.39 -8.30 -16.92
C CYS A 9 -30.78 -7.75 -15.54
N MET A 10 -29.82 -7.63 -14.62
CA MET A 10 -30.05 -6.87 -13.39
C MET A 10 -29.68 -5.42 -13.64
N TYR A 11 -30.62 -4.49 -13.46
CA TYR A 11 -30.45 -3.10 -13.87
C TYR A 11 -30.86 -2.12 -12.76
N PHE A 12 -30.16 -0.99 -12.69
CA PHE A 12 -30.49 0.14 -11.83
C PHE A 12 -30.37 1.45 -12.59
N ASN A 13 -31.52 2.10 -12.83
CA ASN A 13 -31.64 3.28 -13.69
C ASN A 13 -31.06 4.59 -13.11
N LYS A 14 -30.46 4.57 -11.92
CA LYS A 14 -29.90 5.79 -11.33
C LYS A 14 -28.64 6.20 -12.10
N ARG A 15 -28.76 7.30 -12.85
CA ARG A 15 -27.68 7.97 -13.58
C ARG A 15 -26.80 8.77 -12.62
N PHE A 16 -25.56 8.33 -12.43
CA PHE A 16 -24.57 9.04 -11.61
C PHE A 16 -23.65 9.88 -12.49
N ASN A 17 -23.21 11.04 -12.01
CA ASN A 17 -22.21 11.87 -12.71
C ASN A 17 -20.77 11.44 -12.39
N GLU A 18 -20.59 10.66 -11.32
CA GLU A 18 -19.30 10.16 -10.86
C GLU A 18 -19.43 8.69 -10.43
N LYS A 19 -18.32 7.95 -10.47
CA LYS A 19 -18.32 6.53 -10.07
C LYS A 19 -18.77 6.39 -8.61
N PRO A 20 -19.83 5.61 -8.32
CA PRO A 20 -20.24 5.36 -6.94
C PRO A 20 -19.09 4.80 -6.09
N GLN A 21 -18.93 5.28 -4.85
CA GLN A 21 -17.89 4.81 -3.91
C GLN A 21 -18.47 4.42 -2.54
N GLY A 22 -17.79 3.49 -1.85
CA GLY A 22 -18.10 3.12 -0.47
C GLY A 22 -19.57 2.71 -0.26
N LYS A 23 -20.29 3.47 0.58
CA LYS A 23 -21.71 3.21 0.89
C LYS A 23 -22.61 3.25 -0.35
N GLN A 24 -22.28 4.07 -1.36
CA GLN A 24 -23.05 4.14 -2.60
C GLN A 24 -22.93 2.86 -3.42
N CYS A 25 -21.78 2.17 -3.42
CA CYS A 25 -21.65 0.86 -4.07
C CYS A 25 -22.60 -0.16 -3.44
N GLY A 26 -22.68 -0.19 -2.10
CA GLY A 26 -23.61 -1.04 -1.37
C GLY A 26 -25.07 -0.71 -1.65
N TRP A 27 -25.39 0.56 -1.90
CA TRP A 27 -26.72 0.99 -2.33
C TRP A 27 -27.05 0.49 -3.74
N VAL A 28 -26.15 0.71 -4.72
CA VAL A 28 -26.32 0.23 -6.10
C VAL A 28 -26.56 -1.29 -6.12
N GLN A 29 -25.75 -2.07 -5.40
CA GLN A 29 -25.92 -3.53 -5.36
C GLN A 29 -27.28 -3.98 -4.82
N LYS A 30 -27.87 -3.23 -3.87
CA LYS A 30 -29.19 -3.52 -3.30
C LYS A 30 -30.35 -3.03 -4.16
N SER A 31 -30.09 -2.12 -5.10
CA SER A 31 -31.11 -1.48 -5.93
C SER A 31 -31.18 -2.02 -7.36
N LEU A 32 -30.29 -2.94 -7.72
CA LEU A 32 -30.39 -3.70 -8.97
C LEU A 32 -31.61 -4.63 -8.90
N ILE A 33 -32.43 -4.60 -9.95
CA ILE A 33 -33.61 -5.45 -10.10
C ILE A 33 -33.60 -6.14 -11.47
N GLU A 34 -34.19 -7.32 -11.57
CA GLU A 34 -34.40 -7.97 -12.87
C GLU A 34 -35.24 -7.04 -13.75
N THR A 35 -34.71 -6.69 -14.92
CA THR A 35 -35.36 -5.78 -15.87
C THR A 35 -35.23 -6.35 -17.27
N GLU A 36 -36.33 -6.32 -18.01
CA GLU A 36 -36.33 -6.50 -19.46
C GLU A 36 -36.18 -5.15 -20.13
N ILE A 37 -35.07 -4.94 -20.86
CA ILE A 37 -34.67 -3.64 -21.41
C ILE A 37 -34.18 -3.80 -22.85
N ALA A 38 -34.44 -2.82 -23.71
CA ALA A 38 -33.88 -2.79 -25.06
C ALA A 38 -32.36 -2.51 -24.99
N ILE A 39 -31.57 -3.12 -25.86
CA ILE A 39 -30.10 -2.95 -25.84
C ILE A 39 -29.73 -1.47 -26.05
N GLU A 40 -30.48 -0.74 -26.86
CA GLU A 40 -30.34 0.68 -27.14
C GLU A 40 -30.52 1.52 -25.86
N ASP A 41 -31.62 1.27 -25.14
CA ASP A 41 -31.96 1.97 -23.89
C ASP A 41 -30.93 1.68 -22.80
N LEU A 42 -30.44 0.44 -22.74
CA LEU A 42 -29.37 0.04 -21.83
C LEU A 42 -28.06 0.78 -22.17
N ALA A 43 -27.68 0.82 -23.46
CA ALA A 43 -26.48 1.50 -23.91
C ALA A 43 -26.51 3.00 -23.58
N ASP A 44 -27.61 3.68 -23.88
CA ASP A 44 -27.83 5.08 -23.51
C ASP A 44 -27.68 5.28 -22.00
N ALA A 45 -28.37 4.47 -21.21
CA ALA A 45 -28.36 4.63 -19.76
C ALA A 45 -26.96 4.43 -19.16
N LEU A 46 -26.18 3.47 -19.66
CA LEU A 46 -24.81 3.20 -19.20
C LEU A 46 -23.86 4.34 -19.56
N CYS A 47 -24.00 4.95 -20.74
CA CYS A 47 -23.22 6.13 -21.12
C CYS A 47 -23.50 7.35 -20.22
N HIS A 48 -24.69 7.38 -19.61
CA HIS A 48 -25.14 8.37 -18.64
C HIS A 48 -25.05 7.89 -17.18
N GLY A 49 -24.25 6.85 -16.90
CA GLY A 49 -23.86 6.52 -15.54
C GLY A 49 -24.81 5.60 -14.77
N ALA A 50 -25.78 4.95 -15.43
CA ALA A 50 -26.55 3.85 -14.85
C ALA A 50 -25.67 2.63 -14.56
N SER A 51 -26.18 1.60 -13.88
CA SER A 51 -25.39 0.39 -13.55
C SER A 51 -26.17 -0.88 -13.83
N PHE A 52 -25.47 -1.95 -14.21
CA PHE A 52 -26.09 -3.23 -14.50
C PHE A 52 -25.18 -4.43 -14.19
N LYS A 53 -25.78 -5.62 -14.05
CA LYS A 53 -25.08 -6.90 -14.16
C LYS A 53 -25.60 -7.63 -15.39
N PRO A 54 -24.76 -8.23 -16.23
CA PRO A 54 -25.21 -8.87 -17.46
C PRO A 54 -26.07 -10.12 -17.20
N GLY A 55 -25.75 -10.88 -16.15
CA GLY A 55 -26.52 -12.04 -15.74
C GLY A 55 -27.71 -11.67 -14.86
N VAL A 56 -28.80 -12.44 -14.99
CA VAL A 56 -29.98 -12.39 -14.12
C VAL A 56 -29.68 -13.18 -12.85
N LEU A 57 -29.96 -12.58 -11.68
CA LEU A 57 -29.73 -13.17 -10.37
C LEU A 57 -31.05 -13.26 -9.59
N VAL A 58 -31.41 -14.45 -9.12
CA VAL A 58 -32.68 -14.70 -8.41
C VAL A 58 -32.41 -15.20 -6.99
N GLY A 59 -33.06 -14.60 -5.99
CA GLY A 59 -32.88 -14.98 -4.58
C GLY A 59 -31.64 -14.38 -3.89
N GLY A 60 -30.82 -13.61 -4.61
CA GLY A 60 -29.65 -12.92 -4.06
C GLY A 60 -28.85 -12.17 -5.13
N MET A 61 -27.72 -11.57 -4.74
CA MET A 61 -26.88 -10.73 -5.63
C MET A 61 -25.47 -11.30 -5.88
N LYS A 62 -25.22 -12.56 -5.49
CA LYS A 62 -23.94 -13.26 -5.65
C LYS A 62 -23.98 -14.23 -6.84
N ALA A 63 -22.81 -14.67 -7.31
CA ALA A 63 -22.66 -15.62 -8.42
C ALA A 63 -23.50 -16.90 -8.29
N ASP A 64 -23.66 -17.44 -7.08
CA ASP A 64 -24.48 -18.64 -6.81
C ASP A 64 -25.97 -18.45 -7.11
N ASN A 65 -26.43 -17.20 -7.23
CA ASN A 65 -27.83 -16.86 -7.54
C ASN A 65 -28.06 -16.64 -9.04
N TRP A 66 -27.04 -16.86 -9.87
CA TRP A 66 -27.13 -16.67 -11.32
C TRP A 66 -28.04 -17.73 -11.94
N THR A 67 -28.93 -17.30 -12.84
CA THR A 67 -29.90 -18.17 -13.51
C THR A 67 -29.74 -18.19 -15.02
N GLN A 68 -29.49 -17.03 -15.64
CA GLN A 68 -29.36 -16.89 -17.09
C GLN A 68 -28.60 -15.62 -17.48
N GLN A 69 -28.03 -15.59 -18.68
CA GLN A 69 -27.33 -14.43 -19.22
C GLN A 69 -27.36 -14.45 -20.75
N GLN A 70 -27.51 -13.27 -21.36
CA GLN A 70 -27.37 -13.10 -22.81
C GLN A 70 -26.31 -12.05 -23.16
N LEU A 71 -26.09 -11.06 -22.28
CA LEU A 71 -25.07 -10.04 -22.45
C LEU A 71 -23.74 -10.46 -21.83
N PHE A 72 -22.61 -10.12 -22.47
CA PHE A 72 -21.25 -10.40 -21.98
C PHE A 72 -20.43 -9.12 -22.05
N GLY A 73 -19.88 -8.70 -20.91
CA GLY A 73 -19.11 -7.46 -20.80
C GLY A 73 -17.62 -7.73 -20.64
N LEU A 74 -16.80 -6.95 -21.34
CA LEU A 74 -15.34 -6.87 -21.15
C LEU A 74 -14.99 -5.47 -20.62
N ASP A 75 -14.19 -5.40 -19.54
CA ASP A 75 -13.76 -4.16 -18.87
C ASP A 75 -12.30 -3.87 -19.24
N PHE A 76 -12.06 -2.76 -19.94
CA PHE A 76 -10.72 -2.33 -20.37
C PHE A 76 -10.27 -1.17 -19.49
N ASP A 77 -9.20 -1.42 -18.72
CA ASP A 77 -8.79 -0.51 -17.65
C ASP A 77 -7.41 0.12 -17.87
N ASN A 78 -6.51 -0.53 -18.62
CA ASN A 78 -5.22 -0.01 -19.08
C ASN A 78 -4.74 -0.84 -20.30
N GLY A 79 -3.94 -0.26 -21.20
CA GLY A 79 -3.09 -1.03 -22.13
C GLY A 79 -3.65 -1.34 -23.53
N MET A 80 -4.85 -0.86 -23.87
CA MET A 80 -5.39 -0.93 -25.24
C MET A 80 -6.29 0.28 -25.48
N CYS A 81 -6.14 0.96 -26.61
CA CYS A 81 -7.05 2.05 -26.97
C CYS A 81 -8.39 1.51 -27.51
N ILE A 82 -9.39 2.39 -27.65
CA ILE A 82 -10.75 2.01 -28.06
C ILE A 82 -10.73 1.40 -29.48
N GLU A 83 -10.03 2.04 -30.41
CA GLU A 83 -9.94 1.60 -31.80
C GLU A 83 -9.18 0.28 -31.94
N GLU A 84 -8.09 0.09 -31.20
CA GLU A 84 -7.32 -1.16 -31.17
C GLU A 84 -8.19 -2.34 -30.71
N ALA A 85 -8.95 -2.16 -29.63
CA ALA A 85 -9.84 -3.20 -29.11
C ALA A 85 -10.97 -3.53 -30.10
N TYR A 86 -11.58 -2.51 -30.69
CA TYR A 86 -12.63 -2.70 -31.70
C TYR A 86 -12.09 -3.42 -32.94
N ASN A 87 -10.97 -2.95 -33.51
CA ASN A 87 -10.35 -3.57 -34.69
C ASN A 87 -9.93 -5.02 -34.41
N LYS A 88 -9.45 -5.32 -33.20
CA LYS A 88 -9.11 -6.68 -32.81
C LYS A 88 -10.33 -7.61 -32.85
N VAL A 89 -11.46 -7.23 -32.25
CA VAL A 89 -12.65 -8.12 -32.24
C VAL A 89 -13.25 -8.26 -33.64
N ILE A 90 -13.24 -7.20 -34.44
CA ILE A 90 -13.66 -7.26 -35.85
C ILE A 90 -12.75 -8.19 -36.68
N SER A 91 -11.43 -8.19 -36.44
CA SER A 91 -10.50 -9.12 -37.09
C SER A 91 -10.77 -10.59 -36.73
N LEU A 92 -11.38 -10.83 -35.58
CA LEU A 92 -11.87 -12.14 -35.14
C LEU A 92 -13.28 -12.44 -35.69
N GLY A 93 -13.89 -11.55 -36.46
CA GLY A 93 -15.27 -11.71 -36.92
C GLY A 93 -16.30 -11.69 -35.79
N ILE A 94 -15.97 -11.06 -34.66
CA ILE A 94 -16.85 -10.93 -33.49
C ILE A 94 -17.24 -9.46 -33.36
N VAL A 95 -18.53 -9.15 -33.51
CA VAL A 95 -19.03 -7.78 -33.49
C VAL A 95 -19.69 -7.49 -32.13
N PRO A 96 -19.23 -6.48 -31.37
CA PRO A 96 -19.90 -6.08 -30.14
C PRO A 96 -21.20 -5.34 -30.44
N CYS A 97 -22.16 -5.39 -29.52
CA CYS A 97 -23.41 -4.65 -29.65
C CYS A 97 -23.19 -3.14 -29.47
N PHE A 98 -22.32 -2.78 -28.53
CA PHE A 98 -21.91 -1.41 -28.29
C PHE A 98 -20.71 -1.36 -27.36
N MET A 99 -20.08 -0.19 -27.30
CA MET A 99 -19.03 0.17 -26.37
C MET A 99 -19.38 1.48 -25.65
N TYR A 100 -18.82 1.69 -24.46
CA TYR A 100 -18.95 2.98 -23.76
C TYR A 100 -17.75 3.25 -22.86
N THR A 101 -17.44 4.54 -22.67
CA THR A 101 -16.35 4.95 -21.77
C THR A 101 -16.78 4.88 -20.31
N THR A 102 -15.84 4.57 -19.42
CA THR A 102 -16.12 4.53 -17.98
C THR A 102 -16.01 5.92 -17.35
N PHE A 103 -16.46 6.08 -16.09
CA PHE A 103 -16.29 7.34 -15.33
C PHE A 103 -14.84 7.86 -15.24
N SER A 104 -13.85 6.96 -15.38
CA SER A 104 -12.43 7.26 -15.22
C SER A 104 -11.69 7.40 -16.56
N TYR A 105 -12.41 7.37 -17.68
CA TYR A 105 -11.84 7.59 -19.01
C TYR A 105 -11.14 8.95 -19.11
N LYS A 106 -9.98 8.93 -19.80
CA LYS A 106 -9.24 10.10 -20.26
C LYS A 106 -8.67 9.80 -21.64
N GLU A 107 -8.43 10.83 -22.45
CA GLU A 107 -7.88 10.67 -23.81
C GLU A 107 -6.50 10.00 -23.78
N GLU A 108 -5.65 10.40 -22.84
CA GLU A 108 -4.33 9.81 -22.63
C GLU A 108 -4.36 8.42 -21.96
N HIS A 109 -5.54 7.99 -21.47
CA HIS A 109 -5.70 6.71 -20.79
C HIS A 109 -7.12 6.14 -20.97
N HIS A 110 -7.27 5.35 -22.03
CA HIS A 110 -8.56 4.78 -22.42
C HIS A 110 -9.05 3.75 -21.41
N LYS A 111 -10.20 4.06 -20.79
CA LYS A 111 -10.97 3.14 -19.95
C LYS A 111 -12.38 3.01 -20.46
N PHE A 112 -12.75 1.85 -20.95
CA PHE A 112 -14.02 1.62 -21.63
C PHE A 112 -14.49 0.17 -21.43
N ARG A 113 -15.73 -0.09 -21.83
CA ARG A 113 -16.34 -1.40 -21.78
C ARG A 113 -16.91 -1.77 -23.13
N MET A 114 -16.86 -3.06 -23.43
CA MET A 114 -17.38 -3.63 -24.67
C MET A 114 -18.40 -4.69 -24.32
N ILE A 115 -19.60 -4.57 -24.88
CA ILE A 115 -20.74 -5.45 -24.59
C ILE A 115 -21.07 -6.28 -25.82
N PHE A 116 -21.14 -7.60 -25.65
CA PHE A 116 -21.61 -8.56 -26.65
C PHE A 116 -22.96 -9.13 -26.23
N CYS A 117 -23.76 -9.54 -27.21
CA CYS A 117 -25.03 -10.25 -26.97
C CYS A 117 -24.98 -11.60 -27.68
N ASN A 118 -25.25 -12.67 -26.94
CA ASN A 118 -25.37 -14.00 -27.51
C ASN A 118 -26.71 -14.14 -28.25
N ASP A 119 -26.72 -14.89 -29.34
CA ASP A 119 -27.93 -15.16 -30.15
C ASP A 119 -29.07 -15.80 -29.33
N THR A 120 -28.71 -16.58 -28.32
CA THR A 120 -29.61 -17.34 -27.46
C THR A 120 -29.33 -17.04 -25.99
N VAL A 121 -30.35 -17.19 -25.14
CA VAL A 121 -30.20 -17.04 -23.68
C VAL A 121 -29.44 -18.25 -23.13
N ILE A 122 -28.31 -18.01 -22.45
CA ILE A 122 -27.50 -19.07 -21.85
C ILE A 122 -27.95 -19.29 -20.41
N THR A 123 -28.39 -20.52 -20.11
CA THR A 123 -28.77 -20.99 -18.77
C THR A 123 -27.77 -22.00 -18.19
N ASP A 124 -26.85 -22.52 -19.02
CA ASP A 124 -25.75 -23.37 -18.56
C ASP A 124 -24.56 -22.49 -18.12
N GLY A 125 -24.26 -22.54 -16.82
CA GLY A 125 -23.17 -21.77 -16.23
C GLY A 125 -21.79 -22.14 -16.78
N SER A 126 -21.57 -23.38 -17.19
CA SER A 126 -20.29 -23.85 -17.74
C SER A 126 -20.05 -23.29 -19.13
N ILE A 127 -21.09 -23.29 -19.97
CA ILE A 127 -21.04 -22.65 -21.31
C ILE A 127 -20.81 -21.15 -21.15
N ARG A 128 -21.53 -20.50 -20.23
CA ARG A 128 -21.35 -19.08 -19.91
C ARG A 128 -19.91 -18.77 -19.50
N ASP A 129 -19.35 -19.54 -18.58
CA ASP A 129 -17.99 -19.31 -18.06
C ASP A 129 -16.94 -19.54 -19.13
N LYS A 130 -17.10 -20.60 -19.93
CA LYS A 130 -16.21 -20.90 -21.07
C LYS A 130 -16.28 -19.81 -22.13
N LEU A 131 -17.47 -19.31 -22.48
CA LEU A 131 -17.63 -18.20 -23.42
C LEU A 131 -16.96 -16.92 -22.91
N GLN A 132 -17.20 -16.54 -21.66
CA GLN A 132 -16.60 -15.35 -21.04
C GLN A 132 -15.07 -15.47 -21.03
N ALA A 133 -14.53 -16.64 -20.69
CA ALA A 133 -13.10 -16.91 -20.70
C ALA A 133 -12.51 -16.87 -22.12
N THR A 134 -13.20 -17.42 -23.13
CA THR A 134 -12.80 -17.31 -24.55
C THR A 134 -12.71 -15.85 -24.99
N LEU A 135 -13.72 -15.04 -24.70
CA LEU A 135 -13.73 -13.63 -25.07
C LEU A 135 -12.60 -12.86 -24.39
N MET A 136 -12.33 -13.13 -23.10
CA MET A 136 -11.23 -12.51 -22.37
C MET A 136 -9.86 -12.91 -22.92
N GLY A 137 -9.64 -14.20 -23.19
CA GLY A 137 -8.37 -14.72 -23.70
C GLY A 137 -8.09 -14.30 -25.14
N ALA A 138 -9.08 -14.39 -26.02
CA ALA A 138 -8.92 -14.05 -27.44
C ALA A 138 -8.67 -12.54 -27.66
N VAL A 139 -9.36 -11.69 -26.90
CA VAL A 139 -9.23 -10.23 -27.03
C VAL A 139 -8.03 -9.70 -26.25
N GLY A 140 -7.73 -10.22 -25.05
CA GLY A 140 -6.59 -9.77 -24.23
C GLY A 140 -6.67 -8.29 -23.79
N GLY A 141 -5.80 -7.88 -22.86
CA GLY A 141 -5.81 -6.49 -22.34
C GLY A 141 -7.04 -6.13 -21.50
N ILE A 142 -7.70 -7.13 -20.91
CA ILE A 142 -8.95 -7.01 -20.14
C ILE A 142 -8.66 -7.21 -18.66
N ASP A 143 -9.42 -6.53 -17.79
CA ASP A 143 -9.35 -6.74 -16.33
C ASP A 143 -9.59 -8.22 -15.97
N GLU A 144 -8.61 -8.82 -15.29
CA GLU A 144 -8.54 -10.26 -14.96
C GLU A 144 -9.73 -10.74 -14.13
N VAL A 145 -10.44 -9.85 -13.42
CA VAL A 145 -11.60 -10.21 -12.59
C VAL A 145 -12.97 -10.05 -13.31
N CYS A 146 -12.98 -9.94 -14.64
CA CYS A 146 -14.21 -9.85 -15.45
C CYS A 146 -14.99 -11.15 -15.58
N PHE A 147 -14.42 -12.30 -15.19
CA PHE A 147 -15.05 -13.60 -15.39
C PHE A 147 -16.20 -13.91 -14.43
N ASN A 148 -16.40 -13.18 -13.33
CA ASN A 148 -17.42 -13.52 -12.33
C ASN A 148 -18.86 -13.40 -12.87
N ARG A 149 -19.72 -14.38 -12.55
CA ARG A 149 -21.14 -14.42 -12.99
C ARG A 149 -21.99 -13.27 -12.46
N ASP A 150 -21.59 -12.67 -11.35
CA ASP A 150 -22.25 -11.55 -10.70
C ASP A 150 -21.53 -10.21 -10.89
N ARG A 151 -20.65 -10.11 -11.90
CA ARG A 151 -19.89 -8.89 -12.20
C ARG A 151 -20.82 -7.69 -12.40
N LEU A 152 -20.58 -6.64 -11.61
CA LEU A 152 -21.25 -5.35 -11.71
C LEU A 152 -20.46 -4.43 -12.65
N PHE A 153 -21.14 -3.91 -13.66
CA PHE A 153 -20.62 -2.85 -14.50
C PHE A 153 -21.31 -1.53 -14.13
N PHE A 154 -20.49 -0.57 -13.70
CA PHE A 154 -20.93 0.81 -13.58
C PHE A 154 -21.04 1.45 -14.96
N GLY A 155 -21.76 2.54 -15.09
CA GLY A 155 -21.77 3.34 -16.30
C GLY A 155 -20.50 4.20 -16.43
N GLY A 156 -20.61 5.24 -17.25
CA GLY A 156 -19.63 6.32 -17.34
C GLY A 156 -20.24 7.68 -17.56
N LYS A 157 -19.42 8.59 -18.06
CA LYS A 157 -19.77 9.99 -18.36
C LYS A 157 -19.52 10.33 -19.83
N GLY A 158 -19.53 9.30 -20.69
CA GLY A 158 -19.20 9.43 -22.10
C GLY A 158 -20.26 10.20 -22.89
N ASN A 159 -21.51 10.23 -22.41
CA ASN A 159 -22.70 10.82 -23.06
C ASN A 159 -23.05 10.27 -24.45
N GLU A 160 -22.13 9.56 -25.10
CA GLU A 160 -22.31 8.93 -26.41
C GLU A 160 -21.94 7.45 -26.38
N VAL A 161 -22.72 6.65 -27.11
CA VAL A 161 -22.47 5.23 -27.33
C VAL A 161 -21.44 5.07 -28.45
N LEU A 162 -20.43 4.24 -28.22
CA LEU A 162 -19.38 3.98 -29.20
C LEU A 162 -19.70 2.70 -29.99
N TYR A 163 -19.46 2.73 -31.30
CA TYR A 163 -19.70 1.60 -32.23
C TYR A 163 -21.06 0.90 -32.02
N PRO A 164 -22.19 1.63 -32.11
CA PRO A 164 -23.50 1.03 -31.93
C PRO A 164 -23.79 0.03 -33.07
N SER A 165 -24.01 -1.22 -32.69
CA SER A 165 -24.42 -2.31 -33.58
C SER A 165 -25.39 -3.23 -32.82
N TYR A 166 -26.49 -2.64 -32.37
CA TYR A 166 -27.38 -3.25 -31.36
C TYR A 166 -28.00 -4.58 -31.78
N ASP A 167 -28.12 -4.83 -33.08
CA ASP A 167 -28.62 -6.09 -33.64
C ASP A 167 -27.55 -7.18 -33.74
N SER A 168 -26.27 -6.85 -33.50
CA SER A 168 -25.18 -7.82 -33.54
C SER A 168 -25.39 -8.93 -32.51
N ARG A 169 -25.13 -10.16 -32.94
CA ARG A 169 -25.17 -11.36 -32.10
C ARG A 169 -23.92 -12.20 -32.32
N ILE A 170 -23.42 -12.76 -31.23
CA ILE A 170 -22.39 -13.82 -31.25
C ILE A 170 -23.08 -15.16 -31.02
N ASN A 171 -22.48 -16.25 -31.50
CA ASN A 171 -22.91 -17.60 -31.16
C ASN A 171 -21.87 -18.23 -30.23
N ALA A 172 -22.32 -18.61 -29.03
CA ALA A 172 -21.46 -19.10 -27.96
C ALA A 172 -20.59 -20.29 -28.40
N GLU A 173 -21.20 -21.30 -29.01
CA GLU A 173 -20.54 -22.53 -29.43
C GLU A 173 -19.51 -22.23 -30.53
N ALA A 174 -19.90 -21.48 -31.57
CA ALA A 174 -19.00 -21.12 -32.66
C ALA A 174 -17.79 -20.28 -32.19
N VAL A 175 -18.00 -19.35 -31.25
CA VAL A 175 -16.90 -18.57 -30.66
C VAL A 175 -15.99 -19.45 -29.82
N ILE A 176 -16.54 -20.31 -28.97
CA ILE A 176 -15.76 -21.23 -28.14
C ILE A 176 -14.97 -22.19 -29.04
N ASP A 177 -15.60 -22.86 -29.99
CA ASP A 177 -14.96 -23.86 -30.85
C ASP A 177 -13.81 -23.27 -31.66
N LYS A 178 -13.98 -22.04 -32.15
CA LYS A 178 -12.98 -21.38 -32.99
C LYS A 178 -11.82 -20.78 -32.21
N TYR A 179 -12.07 -20.25 -31.01
CA TYR A 179 -11.09 -19.41 -30.31
C TYR A 179 -10.62 -19.96 -28.97
N TRP A 180 -11.24 -21.00 -28.41
CA TRP A 180 -10.83 -21.57 -27.13
C TRP A 180 -9.40 -22.10 -27.16
N LYS A 181 -8.65 -21.84 -26.09
CA LYS A 181 -7.36 -22.42 -25.79
C LYS A 181 -7.34 -22.88 -24.34
N ASP A 182 -6.63 -23.97 -24.04
CA ASP A 182 -6.55 -24.52 -22.69
C ASP A 182 -6.03 -23.50 -21.66
N GLU A 183 -5.15 -22.60 -22.09
CA GLU A 183 -4.64 -21.52 -21.23
C GLU A 183 -5.74 -20.53 -20.77
N TYR A 184 -6.90 -20.48 -21.43
CA TYR A 184 -8.02 -19.63 -21.02
C TYR A 184 -8.80 -20.21 -19.83
N GLU A 185 -8.56 -21.48 -19.46
CA GLU A 185 -9.16 -22.11 -18.28
C GLU A 185 -8.84 -21.36 -16.98
N GLN A 186 -7.71 -20.62 -16.94
CA GLN A 186 -7.35 -19.74 -15.82
C GLN A 186 -8.39 -18.66 -15.50
N TYR A 187 -9.26 -18.33 -16.45
CA TYR A 187 -10.35 -17.35 -16.30
C TYR A 187 -11.66 -17.98 -15.84
N ILE A 188 -11.70 -19.26 -15.44
CA ILE A 188 -12.88 -19.91 -14.88
C ILE A 188 -12.75 -19.94 -13.35
N SER A 189 -13.78 -19.48 -12.63
CA SER A 189 -13.76 -19.19 -11.18
C SER A 189 -13.43 -20.38 -10.25
N ASN A 190 -13.32 -21.60 -10.79
CA ASN A 190 -13.06 -22.85 -10.06
C ASN A 190 -11.80 -23.62 -10.54
N ALA A 191 -10.91 -23.01 -11.32
CA ALA A 191 -9.68 -23.68 -11.76
C ALA A 191 -8.75 -24.00 -10.57
N GLN A 192 -8.69 -25.28 -10.17
CA GLN A 192 -7.61 -25.77 -9.31
C GLN A 192 -6.29 -25.76 -10.11
N PRO A 193 -5.16 -25.32 -9.52
CA PRO A 193 -3.87 -25.43 -10.17
C PRO A 193 -3.48 -26.91 -10.28
N LYS A 194 -3.68 -27.51 -11.46
CA LYS A 194 -3.15 -28.83 -11.76
C LYS A 194 -1.65 -28.72 -12.02
N SER A 195 -0.89 -29.42 -11.19
CA SER A 195 0.55 -29.63 -11.33
C SER A 195 0.89 -30.13 -12.74
N LYS A 196 1.81 -29.42 -13.43
CA LYS A 196 2.33 -29.82 -14.73
C LYS A 196 3.00 -31.19 -14.63
N LYS A 197 2.37 -32.23 -15.18
CA LYS A 197 3.09 -33.43 -15.63
C LYS A 197 3.70 -33.13 -16.99
N LYS A 198 5.03 -33.24 -17.09
CA LYS A 198 5.76 -33.27 -18.36
C LYS A 198 5.22 -34.40 -19.25
N PRO A 199 5.02 -34.16 -20.56
CA PRO A 199 5.10 -35.22 -21.55
C PRO A 199 6.50 -35.27 -22.17
N ALA A 200 6.99 -36.49 -22.35
CA ALA A 200 8.21 -36.82 -23.07
C ALA A 200 8.00 -36.78 -24.60
N ALA A 201 9.13 -36.82 -25.31
CA ALA A 201 9.39 -36.30 -26.65
C ALA A 201 8.90 -37.11 -27.88
N LYS A 202 9.15 -36.47 -29.05
CA LYS A 202 9.32 -36.94 -30.45
C LYS A 202 8.04 -36.85 -31.31
N LYS A 203 8.02 -36.33 -32.55
CA LYS A 203 8.93 -36.13 -33.72
C LYS A 203 8.24 -35.05 -34.61
N GLU A 204 8.76 -34.40 -35.66
CA GLU A 204 9.74 -34.72 -36.72
C GLU A 204 10.12 -33.40 -37.45
N LYS A 205 11.23 -33.43 -38.19
CA LYS A 205 11.86 -32.28 -38.89
C LYS A 205 11.03 -31.77 -40.07
N ALA A 206 11.06 -30.45 -40.26
CA ALA A 206 10.98 -29.82 -41.59
C ALA A 206 12.07 -28.75 -41.68
N ASP A 207 12.87 -28.85 -42.74
CA ASP A 207 14.02 -27.98 -43.01
C ASP A 207 13.59 -26.52 -43.23
N ILE A 208 14.23 -25.58 -42.54
CA ILE A 208 14.19 -24.15 -42.87
C ILE A 208 15.61 -23.59 -42.75
N GLU A 209 16.01 -22.90 -43.82
CA GLU A 209 17.30 -22.26 -44.04
C GLU A 209 17.78 -21.39 -42.87
N VAL A 210 19.05 -21.56 -42.51
CA VAL A 210 19.76 -20.80 -41.47
C VAL A 210 19.98 -19.36 -41.94
N LYS A 211 19.27 -18.41 -41.34
CA LYS A 211 19.69 -16.99 -41.34
C LYS A 211 20.77 -16.79 -40.26
N PRO A 212 21.79 -15.94 -40.51
CA PRO A 212 22.90 -15.77 -39.58
C PRO A 212 22.42 -15.23 -38.23
N VAL A 213 22.82 -15.90 -37.14
CA VAL A 213 22.58 -15.48 -35.76
C VAL A 213 23.43 -14.24 -35.51
N TYR A 214 22.80 -13.07 -35.42
CA TYR A 214 23.46 -11.85 -34.97
C TYR A 214 23.69 -12.00 -33.46
N GLU A 215 24.92 -12.29 -33.04
CA GLU A 215 25.31 -12.35 -31.64
C GLU A 215 25.32 -10.93 -31.07
N ASN A 216 24.43 -10.64 -30.13
CA ASN A 216 24.38 -9.34 -29.48
C ASN A 216 25.64 -9.13 -28.61
N LEU A 217 26.47 -8.15 -29.00
CA LEU A 217 27.78 -7.91 -28.38
C LEU A 217 27.68 -7.45 -26.93
N ASN A 218 26.68 -6.63 -26.59
CA ASN A 218 26.47 -6.20 -25.20
C ASN A 218 26.08 -7.38 -24.31
N VAL A 219 25.17 -8.25 -24.77
CA VAL A 219 24.79 -9.47 -24.05
C VAL A 219 25.99 -10.41 -23.87
N LYS A 220 26.85 -10.53 -24.89
CA LYS A 220 28.09 -11.30 -24.80
C LYS A 220 29.05 -10.71 -23.77
N ALA A 221 29.28 -9.40 -23.81
CA ALA A 221 30.13 -8.70 -22.86
C ALA A 221 29.61 -8.83 -21.41
N ILE A 222 28.29 -8.83 -21.20
CA ILE A 222 27.72 -9.10 -19.86
C ILE A 222 27.98 -10.54 -19.42
N LYS A 223 27.93 -11.53 -20.33
CA LYS A 223 28.24 -12.94 -20.00
C LYS A 223 29.72 -13.15 -19.67
N GLU A 224 30.61 -12.44 -20.37
CA GLU A 224 32.06 -12.53 -20.25
C GLU A 224 32.65 -11.58 -19.20
N HIS A 225 31.82 -10.73 -18.59
CA HIS A 225 32.20 -9.67 -17.64
C HIS A 225 33.18 -8.64 -18.24
N ASP A 226 33.04 -8.33 -19.53
CA ASP A 226 33.86 -7.33 -20.21
C ASP A 226 33.40 -5.89 -19.87
N VAL A 227 33.93 -5.41 -18.75
CA VAL A 227 33.64 -4.07 -18.22
C VAL A 227 34.16 -2.97 -19.15
N GLU A 228 35.32 -3.14 -19.77
CA GLU A 228 35.96 -2.11 -20.58
C GLU A 228 35.15 -1.82 -21.84
N TYR A 229 34.70 -2.88 -22.52
CA TYR A 229 33.78 -2.78 -23.65
C TYR A 229 32.47 -2.10 -23.25
N LEU A 230 31.78 -2.61 -22.22
CA LEU A 230 30.46 -2.08 -21.84
C LEU A 230 30.53 -0.63 -21.37
N ARG A 231 31.56 -0.26 -20.61
CA ARG A 231 31.78 1.13 -20.18
C ARG A 231 31.99 2.05 -21.38
N THR A 232 32.70 1.59 -22.41
CA THR A 232 32.94 2.35 -23.63
C THR A 232 31.68 2.52 -24.47
N VAL A 233 30.87 1.46 -24.59
CA VAL A 233 29.65 1.48 -25.42
C VAL A 233 28.51 2.23 -24.75
N LEU A 234 28.31 2.04 -23.44
CA LEU A 234 27.29 2.76 -22.67
C LEU A 234 27.68 4.24 -22.48
N ALA A 235 28.98 4.53 -22.31
CA ALA A 235 29.53 5.89 -22.27
C ALA A 235 28.86 6.84 -21.25
N HIS A 236 28.42 6.32 -20.10
CA HIS A 236 27.85 7.14 -19.03
C HIS A 236 28.94 7.98 -18.35
N GLU A 237 28.67 9.27 -18.17
CA GLU A 237 29.52 10.16 -17.37
C GLU A 237 29.61 9.68 -15.92
N PRO A 238 30.74 9.87 -15.22
CA PRO A 238 30.87 9.46 -13.83
C PRO A 238 29.81 10.12 -12.93
N ILE A 239 29.08 9.30 -12.17
CA ILE A 239 28.11 9.77 -11.17
C ILE A 239 28.54 9.28 -9.80
N GLU A 240 28.72 10.22 -8.86
CA GLU A 240 28.95 9.93 -7.44
C GLU A 240 27.68 10.23 -6.64
N PHE A 241 27.13 9.22 -5.96
CA PHE A 241 25.94 9.33 -5.12
C PHE A 241 26.32 9.67 -3.67
N ASP A 242 25.55 10.56 -3.04
CA ASP A 242 25.73 10.89 -1.63
C ASP A 242 25.15 9.82 -0.70
N THR A 243 24.17 9.03 -1.17
CA THR A 243 23.53 7.97 -0.36
C THR A 243 23.29 6.67 -1.13
N LYS A 244 23.16 5.56 -0.38
CA LYS A 244 22.73 4.27 -0.94
C LYS A 244 21.31 4.33 -1.51
N ASN A 245 20.41 5.12 -0.93
CA ASN A 245 19.04 5.24 -1.44
C ASN A 245 19.02 5.91 -2.83
N GLU A 246 19.76 7.00 -3.03
CA GLU A 246 19.87 7.66 -4.35
C GLU A 246 20.48 6.74 -5.41
N PHE A 247 21.52 5.98 -5.03
CA PHE A 247 22.11 4.96 -5.90
C PHE A 247 21.07 3.91 -6.35
N TRP A 248 20.25 3.39 -5.42
CA TRP A 248 19.22 2.42 -5.76
C TRP A 248 18.09 3.02 -6.59
N ASP A 249 17.66 4.24 -6.27
CA ASP A 249 16.65 4.95 -7.04
C ASP A 249 17.15 5.17 -8.48
N TYR A 250 18.41 5.54 -8.68
CA TYR A 250 19.02 5.67 -10.01
C TYR A 250 19.04 4.35 -10.78
N ILE A 251 19.51 3.26 -10.17
CA ILE A 251 19.54 1.93 -10.80
C ILE A 251 18.15 1.51 -11.29
N TYR A 252 17.10 1.77 -10.52
CA TYR A 252 15.77 1.28 -10.84
C TYR A 252 14.92 2.23 -11.67
N LEU A 253 15.18 3.54 -11.63
CA LEU A 253 14.33 4.56 -12.26
C LEU A 253 14.99 5.22 -13.48
N GLU A 254 16.32 5.29 -13.53
CA GLU A 254 17.04 6.05 -14.55
C GLU A 254 17.78 5.16 -15.56
N LEU A 255 18.28 3.98 -15.14
CA LEU A 255 18.95 3.07 -16.08
C LEU A 255 17.99 2.40 -17.07
N ASP A 256 18.40 2.33 -18.33
CA ASP A 256 17.60 1.77 -19.42
C ASP A 256 18.04 0.33 -19.77
N ILE A 257 17.08 -0.61 -19.75
CA ILE A 257 17.36 -2.01 -20.06
C ILE A 257 17.64 -2.19 -21.56
N ALA A 258 16.96 -1.45 -22.43
CA ALA A 258 17.13 -1.56 -23.88
C ALA A 258 18.51 -1.05 -24.32
N GLU A 259 19.00 0.02 -23.68
CA GLU A 259 20.38 0.49 -23.84
C GLU A 259 21.40 -0.57 -23.38
N LEU A 260 21.20 -1.13 -22.18
CA LEU A 260 22.10 -2.16 -21.62
C LEU A 260 22.32 -3.32 -22.59
N ILE A 261 21.24 -3.83 -23.18
CA ILE A 261 21.26 -5.01 -24.04
C ILE A 261 21.27 -4.68 -25.52
N ASP A 262 21.47 -3.41 -25.91
CA ASP A 262 21.54 -2.94 -27.30
C ASP A 262 20.36 -3.42 -28.17
N ILE A 263 19.15 -2.99 -27.83
CA ILE A 263 17.92 -3.33 -28.56
C ILE A 263 17.16 -2.08 -29.01
N ASP A 264 16.99 -1.95 -30.32
CA ASP A 264 16.26 -0.84 -30.94
C ASP A 264 14.75 -0.84 -30.63
N ASN A 265 14.13 -2.04 -30.59
CA ASN A 265 12.69 -2.19 -30.37
C ASN A 265 12.38 -2.89 -29.05
N PRO A 266 12.18 -2.15 -27.95
CA PRO A 266 11.90 -2.73 -26.65
C PRO A 266 10.54 -3.45 -26.57
N ARG A 267 9.62 -3.24 -27.54
CA ARG A 267 8.27 -3.82 -27.46
C ARG A 267 8.21 -5.29 -27.84
N SER A 268 9.15 -5.76 -28.66
CA SER A 268 9.15 -7.16 -29.14
C SER A 268 10.49 -7.51 -29.76
N PHE A 269 11.18 -8.49 -29.18
CA PHE A 269 12.46 -9.00 -29.66
C PHE A 269 12.67 -10.46 -29.22
N CYS A 270 13.64 -11.17 -29.79
CA CYS A 270 13.96 -12.54 -29.37
C CYS A 270 14.58 -12.53 -27.96
N CYS A 271 14.15 -13.46 -27.09
CA CYS A 271 14.69 -13.56 -25.74
C CYS A 271 16.23 -13.69 -25.76
N ILE A 272 16.89 -12.94 -24.87
CA ILE A 272 18.36 -12.98 -24.73
C ILE A 272 18.83 -14.01 -23.68
N LEU A 273 17.89 -14.61 -22.95
CA LEU A 273 18.16 -15.59 -21.88
C LEU A 273 18.16 -17.03 -22.38
N HIS A 274 17.51 -17.31 -23.51
CA HIS A 274 17.49 -18.63 -24.15
C HIS A 274 17.37 -18.47 -25.67
N GLU A 275 17.74 -19.51 -26.40
CA GLU A 275 17.61 -19.52 -27.86
C GLU A 275 16.15 -19.52 -28.27
N ASP A 276 15.74 -18.46 -28.98
CA ASP A 276 14.41 -18.32 -29.57
C ASP A 276 14.51 -17.89 -31.03
N HIS A 277 13.70 -18.51 -31.88
CA HIS A 277 13.60 -18.16 -33.30
C HIS A 277 12.47 -17.16 -33.61
N ASN A 278 11.64 -16.82 -32.62
CA ASN A 278 10.56 -15.85 -32.75
C ASN A 278 10.64 -14.83 -31.61
N PRO A 279 10.20 -13.56 -31.84
CA PRO A 279 10.13 -12.56 -30.78
C PRO A 279 9.25 -13.03 -29.61
N SER A 280 9.83 -13.02 -28.42
CA SER A 280 9.26 -13.62 -27.21
C SER A 280 9.58 -12.80 -25.95
N ALA A 281 10.36 -11.73 -26.08
CA ALA A 281 10.72 -10.84 -25.00
C ALA A 281 10.29 -9.40 -25.30
N ASN A 282 10.07 -8.65 -24.22
CA ASN A 282 9.79 -7.21 -24.27
C ASN A 282 10.31 -6.53 -23.01
N ILE A 283 10.46 -5.22 -23.07
CA ILE A 283 10.79 -4.34 -21.96
C ILE A 283 9.60 -3.41 -21.75
N PHE A 284 9.16 -3.26 -20.51
CA PHE A 284 8.06 -2.37 -20.15
C PHE A 284 8.34 -1.62 -18.84
N THR A 285 7.74 -0.44 -18.68
CA THR A 285 7.88 0.38 -17.48
C THR A 285 6.68 0.19 -16.55
N THR A 286 6.93 -0.09 -15.28
CA THR A 286 5.87 -0.22 -14.26
C THR A 286 5.28 1.15 -13.89
N LYS A 287 4.13 1.15 -13.20
CA LYS A 287 3.49 2.38 -12.68
C LYS A 287 4.39 3.22 -11.77
N ASN A 288 5.40 2.60 -11.16
CA ASN A 288 6.35 3.27 -10.27
C ASN A 288 7.61 3.76 -11.01
N GLY A 289 7.64 3.70 -12.35
CA GLY A 289 8.79 4.15 -13.17
C GLY A 289 9.86 3.10 -13.42
N VAL A 290 9.80 1.93 -12.77
CA VAL A 290 10.83 0.89 -12.90
C VAL A 290 10.69 0.12 -14.21
N GLN A 291 11.74 0.07 -15.04
CA GLN A 291 11.81 -0.79 -16.22
C GLN A 291 11.93 -2.28 -15.85
N LYS A 292 11.27 -3.13 -16.62
CA LYS A 292 11.25 -4.59 -16.46
C LYS A 292 11.45 -5.27 -17.80
N TYR A 293 12.39 -6.21 -17.84
CA TYR A 293 12.51 -7.19 -18.89
C TYR A 293 11.50 -8.32 -18.66
N ARG A 294 10.78 -8.74 -19.69
CA ARG A 294 9.85 -9.87 -19.65
C ARG A 294 10.18 -10.87 -20.75
N CYS A 295 10.45 -12.12 -20.36
CA CYS A 295 10.39 -13.25 -21.26
C CYS A 295 8.98 -13.87 -21.19
N CYS A 296 8.26 -13.87 -22.31
CA CYS A 296 6.92 -14.43 -22.42
C CYS A 296 6.94 -15.97 -22.49
N SER A 297 8.00 -16.57 -23.05
CA SER A 297 8.13 -18.03 -23.19
C SER A 297 8.23 -18.74 -21.83
N GLU A 298 9.03 -18.20 -20.90
CA GLU A 298 9.21 -18.77 -19.56
C GLU A 298 8.37 -18.07 -18.48
N ASN A 299 7.60 -17.04 -18.86
CA ASN A 299 6.85 -16.17 -17.95
C ASN A 299 7.73 -15.59 -16.82
N LEU A 300 8.92 -15.11 -17.20
CA LEU A 300 9.92 -14.54 -16.32
C LEU A 300 9.92 -13.01 -16.44
N THR A 301 10.01 -12.29 -15.33
CA THR A 301 10.10 -10.82 -15.32
C THR A 301 11.20 -10.36 -14.39
N LEU A 302 12.13 -9.55 -14.89
CA LEU A 302 13.36 -9.12 -14.20
C LEU A 302 13.49 -7.60 -14.25
N ASN A 303 14.04 -6.98 -13.22
CA ASN A 303 14.61 -5.63 -13.34
C ASN A 303 16.03 -5.68 -13.91
N ILE A 304 16.62 -4.52 -14.21
CA ILE A 304 17.97 -4.41 -14.79
C ILE A 304 19.03 -5.16 -13.98
N LYS A 305 19.02 -5.00 -12.65
CA LYS A 305 19.96 -5.68 -11.75
C LYS A 305 19.80 -7.20 -11.81
N GLN A 306 18.57 -7.70 -11.78
CA GLN A 306 18.29 -9.13 -11.91
C GLN A 306 18.63 -9.70 -13.29
N LEU A 307 18.45 -8.90 -14.35
CA LEU A 307 18.81 -9.29 -15.71
C LEU A 307 20.32 -9.46 -15.84
N ILE A 308 21.10 -8.51 -15.31
CA ILE A 308 22.57 -8.58 -15.25
C ILE A 308 23.02 -9.79 -14.42
N GLU A 309 22.39 -10.03 -13.27
CA GLU A 309 22.69 -11.21 -12.44
C GLU A 309 22.54 -12.51 -13.22
N MET A 310 21.45 -12.64 -13.98
CA MET A 310 21.17 -13.83 -14.78
C MET A 310 22.10 -13.96 -15.99
N LEU A 311 22.31 -12.89 -16.74
CA LEU A 311 23.17 -12.92 -17.94
C LEU A 311 24.63 -13.18 -17.58
N GLY A 312 25.14 -12.51 -16.55
CA GLY A 312 26.52 -12.67 -16.08
C GLY A 312 26.74 -13.86 -15.15
N ASP A 313 25.74 -14.70 -14.90
CA ASP A 313 25.81 -15.83 -13.95
C ASP A 313 26.40 -15.47 -12.58
N PHE A 314 26.09 -14.27 -12.06
CA PHE A 314 26.63 -13.79 -10.80
C PHE A 314 26.06 -14.59 -9.62
N LYS A 315 26.94 -15.26 -8.86
CA LYS A 315 26.55 -15.96 -7.61
C LYS A 315 26.49 -15.05 -6.38
N SER A 316 26.90 -13.79 -6.53
CA SER A 316 26.98 -12.81 -5.44
C SER A 316 26.36 -11.51 -5.91
N GLU A 317 25.32 -11.07 -5.19
CA GLU A 317 24.67 -9.78 -5.43
C GLU A 317 25.66 -8.62 -5.32
N PHE A 318 26.61 -8.68 -4.37
CA PHE A 318 27.68 -7.68 -4.24
C PHE A 318 28.52 -7.57 -5.52
N LYS A 319 28.92 -8.70 -6.11
CA LYS A 319 29.70 -8.69 -7.36
C LYS A 319 28.90 -8.17 -8.54
N ALA A 320 27.60 -8.51 -8.61
CA ALA A 320 26.72 -7.99 -9.66
C ALA A 320 26.54 -6.46 -9.54
N ILE A 321 26.40 -5.95 -8.32
CA ILE A 321 26.32 -4.50 -8.06
C ILE A 321 27.65 -3.82 -8.42
N GLN A 322 28.80 -4.40 -8.04
CA GLN A 322 30.11 -3.86 -8.42
C GLN A 322 30.26 -3.79 -9.94
N PHE A 323 29.83 -4.84 -10.65
CA PHE A 323 29.82 -4.85 -12.10
C PHE A 323 28.92 -3.73 -12.67
N ILE A 324 27.71 -3.54 -12.15
CA ILE A 324 26.82 -2.43 -12.53
C ILE A 324 27.52 -1.07 -12.30
N MET A 325 28.15 -0.89 -11.14
CA MET A 325 28.90 0.33 -10.83
C MET A 325 30.02 0.56 -11.84
N ASP A 326 30.75 -0.49 -12.19
CA ASP A 326 31.90 -0.38 -13.08
C ASP A 326 31.48 -0.10 -14.53
N ILE A 327 30.39 -0.69 -15.05
CA ILE A 327 29.96 -0.48 -16.44
C ILE A 327 29.25 0.87 -16.66
N TYR A 328 28.57 1.40 -15.62
CA TYR A 328 27.87 2.69 -15.68
C TYR A 328 28.66 3.84 -15.02
N ASN A 329 29.92 3.58 -14.59
CA ASN A 329 30.78 4.57 -13.96
C ASN A 329 30.16 5.22 -12.70
N LEU A 330 29.52 4.40 -11.88
CA LEU A 330 28.82 4.81 -10.67
C LEU A 330 29.68 4.60 -9.43
N SER A 331 29.61 5.53 -8.48
CA SER A 331 30.26 5.41 -7.18
C SER A 331 29.36 5.93 -6.06
N ILE A 332 29.57 5.44 -4.84
CA ILE A 332 28.88 5.97 -3.65
C ILE A 332 29.95 6.61 -2.79
N LYS A 333 29.72 7.85 -2.40
CA LYS A 333 30.62 8.59 -1.53
C LYS A 333 30.72 7.92 -0.16
N GLU A 334 31.86 7.32 0.13
CA GLU A 334 32.15 6.77 1.46
C GLU A 334 33.20 7.63 2.16
N SER A 335 32.76 8.33 3.21
CA SER A 335 33.65 8.99 4.16
C SER A 335 33.83 8.10 5.39
N GLN A 336 34.94 8.29 6.10
CA GLN A 336 35.18 7.63 7.39
C GLN A 336 34.01 7.83 8.37
N TRP A 337 33.45 9.05 8.41
CA TRP A 337 32.25 9.35 9.18
C TRP A 337 31.04 8.49 8.78
N SER A 338 30.76 8.32 7.48
CA SER A 338 29.64 7.49 7.01
C SER A 338 29.79 6.01 7.40
N ILE A 339 31.03 5.50 7.39
CA ILE A 339 31.35 4.15 7.83
C ILE A 339 31.06 4.01 9.33
N GLU A 340 31.56 4.92 10.16
CA GLU A 340 31.34 4.94 11.62
C GLU A 340 29.84 5.01 11.97
N GLN A 341 29.10 5.89 11.29
CA GLN A 341 27.65 6.02 11.49
C GLN A 341 26.89 4.73 11.13
N ARG A 342 27.33 4.02 10.07
CA ARG A 342 26.73 2.77 9.65
C ARG A 342 27.00 1.64 10.65
N GLU A 343 28.23 1.56 11.16
CA GLU A 343 28.62 0.62 12.21
C GLU A 343 27.84 0.88 13.51
N ASN A 344 27.65 2.14 13.88
CA ASN A 344 26.82 2.51 15.03
C ASN A 344 25.38 2.00 14.88
N ILE A 345 24.75 2.22 13.73
CA ILE A 345 23.39 1.67 13.48
C ILE A 345 23.40 0.14 13.48
N ASP A 346 24.38 -0.51 12.83
CA ASP A 346 24.46 -1.96 12.77
C ASP A 346 24.62 -2.58 14.17
N MET A 347 25.37 -1.92 15.06
CA MET A 347 25.47 -2.29 16.46
C MET A 347 24.13 -2.12 17.21
N MET A 348 23.37 -1.04 16.97
CA MET A 348 22.03 -0.87 17.55
C MET A 348 21.05 -1.96 17.07
N ILE A 349 21.05 -2.26 15.77
CA ILE A 349 20.23 -3.33 15.18
C ILE A 349 20.59 -4.67 15.83
N SER A 350 21.88 -4.96 15.96
CA SER A 350 22.38 -6.17 16.63
C SER A 350 21.94 -6.24 18.09
N ASN A 351 22.07 -5.14 18.84
CA ASN A 351 21.68 -5.09 20.26
C ASN A 351 20.17 -5.30 20.47
N ILE A 352 19.32 -4.77 19.59
CA ILE A 352 17.87 -5.03 19.62
C ILE A 352 17.57 -6.48 19.24
N THR A 353 18.15 -6.98 18.15
CA THR A 353 17.85 -8.30 17.58
C THR A 353 18.33 -9.44 18.49
N LEU A 354 19.49 -9.27 19.13
CA LEU A 354 20.07 -10.23 20.07
C LEU A 354 19.57 -10.02 21.52
N ASN A 355 18.54 -9.21 21.73
CA ASN A 355 17.97 -8.87 23.05
C ASN A 355 18.95 -8.25 24.08
N LYS A 356 20.13 -7.80 23.67
CA LYS A 356 21.07 -7.08 24.56
C LYS A 356 20.50 -5.77 25.08
N PHE A 357 19.62 -5.12 24.32
CA PHE A 357 18.93 -3.91 24.76
C PHE A 357 18.13 -4.12 26.06
N GLN A 358 17.60 -5.32 26.31
CA GLN A 358 16.90 -5.64 27.55
C GLN A 358 17.83 -5.58 28.77
N GLU A 359 19.11 -5.93 28.61
CA GLU A 359 20.11 -5.87 29.68
C GLU A 359 20.51 -4.42 29.97
N LEU A 360 20.60 -3.60 28.92
CA LEU A 360 21.02 -2.19 29.00
C LEU A 360 19.90 -1.27 29.51
N CYS A 361 18.67 -1.47 29.03
CA CYS A 361 17.51 -0.62 29.31
C CYS A 361 16.25 -1.48 29.57
N PRO A 362 16.17 -2.18 30.71
CA PRO A 362 15.14 -3.20 30.96
C PRO A 362 13.71 -2.67 31.01
N GLN A 363 13.48 -1.45 31.53
CA GLN A 363 12.15 -0.87 31.56
C GLN A 363 11.77 -0.27 30.20
N ALA A 364 12.71 0.37 29.50
CA ALA A 364 12.48 0.85 28.15
C ALA A 364 12.14 -0.30 27.19
N ASP A 365 12.88 -1.41 27.24
CA ASP A 365 12.64 -2.61 26.44
C ASP A 365 11.21 -3.14 26.60
N LYS A 366 10.73 -3.23 27.85
CA LYS A 366 9.34 -3.65 28.16
C LYS A 366 8.31 -2.71 27.54
N ASN A 367 8.53 -1.40 27.61
CA ASN A 367 7.61 -0.41 27.07
C ASN A 367 7.54 -0.50 25.53
N ILE A 368 8.69 -0.64 24.87
CA ILE A 368 8.79 -0.65 23.40
C ILE A 368 8.57 -2.00 22.75
N LYS A 369 8.24 -3.07 23.51
CA LYS A 369 8.08 -4.45 22.99
C LYS A 369 7.34 -4.54 21.65
N TYR A 370 6.24 -3.79 21.49
CA TYR A 370 5.43 -3.81 20.27
C TYR A 370 5.83 -2.77 19.21
N ALA A 371 6.80 -1.91 19.52
CA ALA A 371 7.40 -0.92 18.63
C ALA A 371 8.79 -1.30 18.14
N LYS A 372 9.41 -2.39 18.63
CA LYS A 372 10.74 -2.86 18.18
C LYS A 372 10.85 -2.96 16.66
N ASP A 373 9.89 -3.58 15.98
CA ASP A 373 9.88 -3.66 14.51
C ASP A 373 9.80 -2.29 13.85
N THR A 374 9.08 -1.35 14.47
CA THR A 374 8.99 0.04 13.96
C THR A 374 10.34 0.73 14.10
N PHE A 375 11.02 0.52 15.23
CA PHE A 375 12.35 1.06 15.48
C PHE A 375 13.39 0.46 14.53
N LEU A 376 13.45 -0.86 14.37
CA LEU A 376 14.34 -1.54 13.43
C LEU A 376 14.15 -1.06 11.99
N MET A 377 12.89 -0.84 11.56
CA MET A 377 12.61 -0.26 10.26
C MET A 377 13.14 1.18 10.13
N MET A 378 13.00 2.00 11.18
CA MET A 378 13.57 3.35 11.19
C MET A 378 15.10 3.34 11.15
N LEU A 379 15.76 2.43 11.88
CA LEU A 379 17.21 2.22 11.81
C LEU A 379 17.65 1.81 10.38
N SER A 380 16.92 0.89 9.75
CA SER A 380 17.21 0.45 8.37
C SER A 380 17.07 1.60 7.36
N ILE A 381 16.03 2.44 7.49
CA ILE A 381 15.86 3.62 6.64
C ILE A 381 17.02 4.58 6.85
N ALA A 382 17.35 4.92 8.09
CA ALA A 382 18.45 5.83 8.39
C ALA A 382 19.80 5.30 7.85
N ARG A 383 20.07 4.00 8.01
CA ARG A 383 21.27 3.33 7.48
C ARG A 383 21.43 3.50 5.98
N ASN A 384 20.34 3.49 5.23
CA ASN A 384 20.34 3.66 3.78
C ASN A 384 20.35 5.13 3.34
N ASN A 385 20.12 6.05 4.29
CA ASN A 385 20.08 7.51 4.10
C ASN A 385 21.19 8.20 4.92
N ILE A 386 22.34 7.56 5.08
CA ILE A 386 23.53 8.21 5.67
C ILE A 386 24.15 9.08 4.58
N TYR A 387 23.95 10.40 4.71
CA TYR A 387 24.55 11.42 3.85
C TYR A 387 25.99 11.73 4.27
N SER A 388 26.62 12.77 3.68
CA SER A 388 27.87 13.33 4.24
C SER A 388 27.63 14.06 5.58
N GLU A 389 28.70 14.26 6.37
CA GLU A 389 28.67 14.93 7.68
C GLU A 389 27.92 16.28 7.69
N LYS A 390 27.89 16.98 6.56
CA LYS A 390 27.15 18.24 6.34
C LYS A 390 25.63 18.15 6.57
N PHE A 391 25.11 16.94 6.63
CA PHE A 391 23.69 16.63 6.78
C PHE A 391 23.36 15.98 8.13
N SER A 392 24.31 16.01 9.06
CA SER A 392 24.07 15.72 10.46
C SER A 392 23.49 16.93 11.19
N ASN A 393 22.95 16.73 12.38
CA ASN A 393 22.65 17.84 13.28
C ASN A 393 23.93 18.33 13.98
N ASP A 394 23.82 19.37 14.79
CA ASP A 394 24.95 19.95 15.53
C ASP A 394 25.68 18.94 16.45
N ASP A 395 25.02 17.81 16.78
CA ASP A 395 25.54 16.72 17.59
C ASP A 395 26.19 15.58 16.75
N GLY A 396 26.24 15.71 15.42
CA GLY A 396 26.77 14.69 14.52
C GLY A 396 25.83 13.49 14.29
N GLU A 397 24.54 13.63 14.61
CA GLU A 397 23.55 12.55 14.47
C GLU A 397 23.00 12.44 13.05
N ILE A 398 22.67 11.21 12.66
CA ILE A 398 22.18 10.89 11.32
C ILE A 398 20.76 11.43 11.13
N ILE A 399 20.56 12.37 10.20
CA ILE A 399 19.24 12.91 9.86
C ILE A 399 18.63 12.13 8.69
N PHE A 400 17.38 11.71 8.83
CA PHE A 400 16.60 11.08 7.77
C PHE A 400 15.12 11.49 7.84
N TYR A 401 14.35 11.19 6.80
CA TYR A 401 12.92 11.48 6.78
C TYR A 401 12.10 10.30 6.29
N VAL A 402 10.92 10.11 6.89
CA VAL A 402 9.97 9.09 6.45
C VAL A 402 8.55 9.48 6.87
N THR A 403 7.57 9.22 6.00
CA THR A 403 6.15 9.40 6.34
C THR A 403 5.63 8.18 7.10
N ASN A 404 4.68 8.38 8.02
CA ASN A 404 4.02 7.26 8.71
C ASN A 404 3.33 6.29 7.74
N LYS A 405 2.87 6.77 6.58
CA LYS A 405 2.30 5.93 5.52
C LYS A 405 3.37 5.02 4.91
N LYS A 406 4.51 5.58 4.49
CA LYS A 406 5.62 4.82 3.90
C LYS A 406 6.19 3.81 4.91
N LEU A 407 6.26 4.19 6.19
CA LEU A 407 6.62 3.27 7.27
C LEU A 407 5.61 2.12 7.41
N ALA A 408 4.31 2.37 7.27
CA ALA A 408 3.28 1.33 7.26
C ALA A 408 3.39 0.36 6.08
N GLU A 409 3.71 0.89 4.90
CA GLU A 409 3.94 0.13 3.68
C GLU A 409 5.16 -0.78 3.83
N TYR A 410 6.30 -0.24 4.28
CA TYR A 410 7.51 -1.03 4.53
C TYR A 410 7.33 -2.12 5.58
N MET A 411 6.48 -1.89 6.58
CA MET A 411 6.14 -2.91 7.57
C MET A 411 5.09 -3.93 7.07
N GLY A 412 4.65 -3.87 5.81
CA GLY A 412 3.61 -4.76 5.25
C GLY A 412 2.24 -4.58 5.90
N LYS A 413 1.98 -3.46 6.59
CA LYS A 413 0.73 -3.23 7.31
C LYS A 413 -0.36 -2.67 6.39
N GLY A 414 -0.03 -2.15 5.22
CA GLY A 414 -0.98 -1.57 4.26
C GLY A 414 -1.48 -0.18 4.65
N ASN A 415 -2.42 0.37 3.87
CA ASN A 415 -2.67 1.83 3.82
C ASN A 415 -3.90 2.36 4.58
N SER A 416 -4.43 1.62 5.56
CA SER A 416 -5.58 2.10 6.33
C SER A 416 -5.17 3.11 7.42
N GLN A 417 -5.98 4.17 7.60
CA GLN A 417 -5.69 5.24 8.56
C GLN A 417 -5.45 4.71 9.98
N LYS A 418 -6.26 3.74 10.44
CA LYS A 418 -6.12 3.11 11.76
C LYS A 418 -4.73 2.47 11.98
N LYS A 419 -4.13 1.90 10.93
CA LYS A 419 -2.81 1.28 11.01
C LYS A 419 -1.70 2.33 10.98
N ILE A 420 -1.85 3.37 10.15
CA ILE A 420 -0.95 4.53 10.10
C ILE A 420 -0.93 5.25 11.46
N ASP A 421 -2.09 5.46 12.08
CA ASP A 421 -2.21 6.09 13.41
C ASP A 421 -1.54 5.26 14.50
N LYS A 422 -1.63 3.93 14.41
CA LYS A 422 -0.96 3.02 15.35
C LYS A 422 0.56 3.13 15.23
N ILE A 423 1.10 3.20 14.00
CA ILE A 423 2.52 3.40 13.76
C ILE A 423 2.97 4.77 14.27
N ASN A 424 2.19 5.82 14.01
CA ASN A 424 2.49 7.15 14.54
C ASN A 424 2.62 7.14 16.08
N LYS A 425 1.74 6.40 16.78
CA LYS A 425 1.83 6.23 18.24
C LYS A 425 3.12 5.50 18.66
N TYR A 426 3.54 4.47 17.92
CA TYR A 426 4.82 3.80 18.18
C TYR A 426 6.00 4.73 17.95
N VAL A 427 6.02 5.49 16.84
CA VAL A 427 7.05 6.50 16.58
C VAL A 427 7.11 7.51 17.73
N LYS A 428 5.98 8.02 18.21
CA LYS A 428 5.95 8.96 19.34
C LYS A 428 6.43 8.36 20.65
N MET A 429 6.18 7.08 20.89
CA MET A 429 6.75 6.36 22.02
C MET A 429 8.27 6.24 21.89
N LEU A 430 8.79 5.88 20.70
CA LEU A 430 10.23 5.82 20.46
C LEU A 430 10.91 7.19 20.65
N ILE A 431 10.24 8.28 20.24
CA ILE A 431 10.72 9.65 20.48
C ILE A 431 10.74 9.97 21.97
N TYR A 432 9.67 9.65 22.70
CA TYR A 432 9.62 9.88 24.15
C TYR A 432 10.74 9.16 24.89
N HIS A 433 11.04 7.93 24.47
CA HIS A 433 12.15 7.14 25.02
C HIS A 433 13.53 7.63 24.56
N ASP A 434 13.62 8.66 23.71
CA ASP A 434 14.86 9.17 23.12
C ASP A 434 15.68 8.09 22.39
N LEU A 435 14.98 7.14 21.75
CA LEU A 435 15.57 6.17 20.82
C LEU A 435 15.74 6.76 19.42
N ILE A 436 14.92 7.76 19.11
CA ILE A 436 14.95 8.60 17.92
C ILE A 436 14.54 10.01 18.33
N ARG A 437 15.05 11.03 17.66
CA ARG A 437 14.63 12.43 17.88
C ARG A 437 13.80 12.89 16.70
N ILE A 438 12.83 13.79 16.92
CA ILE A 438 12.10 14.46 15.85
C ILE A 438 12.58 15.90 15.76
N LEU A 439 12.89 16.36 14.55
CA LEU A 439 13.52 17.66 14.35
C LEU A 439 12.50 18.77 14.02
N ASP A 440 12.73 19.94 14.59
CA ASP A 440 12.07 21.18 14.19
C ASP A 440 12.69 21.76 12.91
N ASN A 441 12.03 22.76 12.31
CA ASN A 441 12.45 23.36 11.03
C ASN A 441 13.87 23.91 11.02
N ASP A 442 14.22 24.60 12.08
CA ASP A 442 15.48 25.27 12.31
C ASP A 442 16.63 24.28 12.49
N GLN A 443 16.33 23.03 12.84
CA GLN A 443 17.30 21.95 13.03
C GLN A 443 17.52 21.10 11.77
N ILE A 444 16.78 21.37 10.67
CA ILE A 444 16.88 20.57 9.44
C ILE A 444 17.79 21.28 8.43
N PRO A 445 18.82 20.60 7.89
CA PRO A 445 19.62 21.13 6.80
C PRO A 445 18.75 21.57 5.62
N LYS A 446 18.94 22.81 5.14
CA LYS A 446 18.09 23.44 4.11
C LYS A 446 18.00 22.62 2.81
N GLU A 447 19.10 21.97 2.44
CA GLU A 447 19.19 21.12 1.25
C GLU A 447 18.34 19.84 1.38
N LEU A 448 18.37 19.17 2.54
CA LEU A 448 17.49 18.02 2.82
C LEU A 448 16.02 18.41 2.81
N LEU A 449 15.70 19.57 3.38
CA LEU A 449 14.34 20.11 3.38
C LEU A 449 13.85 20.35 1.94
N LYS A 450 14.69 20.91 1.08
CA LYS A 450 14.37 21.14 -0.35
C LYS A 450 14.09 19.82 -1.07
N ASN A 451 14.91 18.80 -0.87
CA ASN A 451 14.72 17.49 -1.49
C ASN A 451 13.43 16.80 -1.01
N ALA A 452 13.15 16.83 0.29
CA ALA A 452 11.91 16.27 0.83
C ALA A 452 10.64 16.96 0.30
N LEU A 453 10.71 18.28 0.05
CA LEU A 453 9.58 19.07 -0.45
C LEU A 453 9.26 18.82 -1.94
N LYS A 454 10.24 18.39 -2.76
CA LYS A 454 10.02 18.03 -4.18
C LYS A 454 8.95 16.96 -4.35
N TYR A 455 8.82 16.04 -3.39
CA TYR A 455 7.89 14.91 -3.43
C TYR A 455 6.54 15.19 -2.76
N THR A 456 6.34 16.38 -2.19
CA THR A 456 5.09 16.79 -1.54
C THR A 456 4.37 17.81 -2.42
N ASN A 457 3.58 17.36 -3.40
CA ASN A 457 2.75 18.20 -4.28
C ASN A 457 1.82 19.17 -3.51
N GLY A 458 2.34 20.30 -3.02
CA GLY A 458 1.59 21.37 -2.36
C GLY A 458 0.86 20.99 -1.06
N ASN A 459 1.15 19.84 -0.46
CA ASN A 459 0.42 19.36 0.72
C ASN A 459 0.85 20.12 1.99
N LYS A 460 -0.11 20.64 2.77
CA LYS A 460 0.15 21.48 3.97
C LYS A 460 0.96 20.78 5.07
N ASN A 461 0.96 19.43 5.10
CA ASN A 461 1.70 18.65 6.08
C ASN A 461 2.99 18.13 5.45
N ARG A 462 4.12 18.74 5.82
CA ARG A 462 5.46 18.28 5.41
C ARG A 462 5.82 16.93 6.05
N VAL A 463 6.79 16.22 5.48
CA VAL A 463 7.35 15.01 6.09
C VAL A 463 8.07 15.34 7.41
N ASN A 464 8.09 14.40 8.35
CA ASN A 464 8.87 14.52 9.58
C ASN A 464 10.32 14.12 9.31
N PHE A 465 11.25 14.86 9.91
CA PHE A 465 12.66 14.52 9.96
C PHE A 465 12.99 13.96 11.34
N TYR A 466 13.89 12.99 11.36
CA TYR A 466 14.31 12.30 12.55
C TYR A 466 15.83 12.23 12.62
N ALA A 467 16.36 12.20 13.84
CA ALA A 467 17.75 11.89 14.11
C ALA A 467 17.88 10.61 14.96
N ILE A 468 18.99 9.89 14.81
CA ILE A 468 19.31 8.72 15.65
C ILE A 468 20.46 9.09 16.58
N PRO A 469 20.22 9.16 17.91
CA PRO A 469 21.28 9.39 18.87
C PRO A 469 22.17 8.15 19.00
N SER A 470 23.48 8.36 19.13
CA SER A 470 24.42 7.27 19.40
C SER A 470 24.17 6.65 20.77
N TRP A 471 24.26 5.32 20.87
CA TRP A 471 24.01 4.57 22.12
C TRP A 471 25.23 4.51 23.03
N VAL A 472 25.76 5.69 23.34
CA VAL A 472 26.73 5.84 24.43
C VAL A 472 26.04 5.64 25.79
N VAL A 473 26.83 5.39 26.84
CA VAL A 473 26.31 5.10 28.20
C VAL A 473 25.33 6.18 28.69
N GLN A 474 25.63 7.45 28.45
CA GLN A 474 24.76 8.55 28.85
C GLN A 474 23.41 8.52 28.12
N GLN A 475 23.39 8.15 26.84
CA GLN A 475 22.16 8.02 26.07
C GLN A 475 21.32 6.84 26.55
N LEU A 476 21.94 5.70 26.82
CA LEU A 476 21.26 4.52 27.37
C LEU A 476 20.63 4.81 28.73
N LYS A 477 21.31 5.62 29.56
CA LYS A 477 20.75 6.11 30.83
C LYS A 477 19.50 6.96 30.59
N THR A 478 19.57 7.95 29.69
CA THR A 478 18.40 8.76 29.31
C THR A 478 17.23 7.90 28.82
N ILE A 479 17.50 6.91 27.98
CA ILE A 479 16.49 5.98 27.45
C ILE A 479 15.79 5.21 28.58
N GLU A 480 16.56 4.70 29.56
CA GLU A 480 16.01 3.95 30.68
C GLU A 480 15.28 4.85 31.68
N ASP A 481 15.81 6.03 32.00
CA ASP A 481 15.16 7.03 32.87
C ASP A 481 13.81 7.45 32.28
N ASN A 482 13.74 7.67 30.96
CA ASN A 482 12.48 7.91 30.27
C ASN A 482 11.55 6.68 30.32
N GLY A 483 12.10 5.46 30.24
CA GLY A 483 11.32 4.24 30.39
C GLY A 483 10.70 4.06 31.78
N ILE A 484 11.44 4.39 32.83
CA ILE A 484 10.95 4.44 34.21
C ILE A 484 9.85 5.49 34.31
N ARG A 485 10.10 6.72 33.84
CA ARG A 485 9.10 7.79 33.84
C ARG A 485 7.80 7.41 33.13
N TRP A 486 7.89 6.78 31.95
CA TRP A 486 6.72 6.30 31.20
C TRP A 486 5.87 5.35 32.04
N LYS A 487 6.51 4.45 32.79
CA LYS A 487 5.84 3.50 33.67
C LYS A 487 5.22 4.20 34.88
N ASP A 488 5.96 5.10 35.52
CA ASP A 488 5.51 5.81 36.73
C ASP A 488 4.31 6.72 36.43
N LYS A 489 4.34 7.41 35.28
CA LYS A 489 3.19 8.18 34.77
C LYS A 489 2.03 7.30 34.26
N GLY A 490 2.23 5.99 34.17
CA GLY A 490 1.20 5.04 33.75
C GLY A 490 0.78 5.18 32.29
N TYR A 491 1.69 5.65 31.42
CA TYR A 491 1.39 5.92 30.03
C TYR A 491 1.04 4.64 29.25
N ARG A 492 0.04 4.78 28.37
CA ARG A 492 -0.47 3.69 27.55
C ARG A 492 -0.51 4.11 26.10
N ILE A 493 -0.06 3.24 25.20
CA ILE A 493 0.00 3.50 23.76
C ILE A 493 -1.34 4.00 23.19
N GLY A 494 -2.47 3.53 23.74
CA GLY A 494 -3.80 3.97 23.34
C GLY A 494 -4.05 5.48 23.55
N GLY A 495 -3.47 6.07 24.60
CA GLY A 495 -3.60 7.47 24.98
C GLY A 495 -2.66 8.42 24.21
N VAL A 496 -1.50 7.92 23.76
CA VAL A 496 -0.42 8.72 23.12
C VAL A 496 -0.96 9.74 22.13
N SER A 497 -0.81 11.01 22.52
CA SER A 497 -1.26 12.20 21.80
C SER A 497 -0.59 13.43 22.41
N PHE A 498 -0.61 14.56 21.72
CA PHE A 498 -0.21 15.85 22.29
C PHE A 498 -0.92 16.13 23.63
N ASP A 499 -2.22 15.85 23.68
CA ASP A 499 -3.09 16.05 24.84
C ASP A 499 -2.63 15.23 26.07
N MET A 500 -2.21 13.97 25.88
CA MET A 500 -1.71 13.12 26.99
C MET A 500 -0.46 13.71 27.64
N PHE A 501 0.55 14.08 26.83
CA PHE A 501 1.80 14.61 27.35
C PHE A 501 1.63 16.02 27.89
N TYR A 502 0.80 16.86 27.25
CA TYR A 502 0.52 18.22 27.71
C TYR A 502 -0.10 18.22 29.11
N ARG A 503 -1.07 17.33 29.35
CA ARG A 503 -1.75 17.22 30.64
C ARG A 503 -0.86 16.70 31.76
N SER A 504 0.08 15.80 31.45
CA SER A 504 0.88 15.10 32.45
C SER A 504 2.24 15.76 32.73
N GLU A 505 2.84 16.38 31.71
CA GLU A 505 4.21 16.92 31.78
C GLU A 505 4.33 18.34 31.18
N GLY A 506 3.21 18.95 30.77
CA GLY A 506 3.17 20.33 30.30
C GLY A 506 3.55 20.53 28.83
N PHE A 507 3.57 21.81 28.44
CA PHE A 507 3.73 22.22 27.05
C PHE A 507 5.07 21.81 26.45
N GLU A 508 6.19 21.98 27.17
CA GLU A 508 7.52 21.75 26.62
C GLU A 508 7.73 20.29 26.18
N VAL A 509 7.31 19.33 27.02
CA VAL A 509 7.37 17.89 26.67
C VAL A 509 6.42 17.57 25.51
N ALA A 510 5.20 18.11 25.50
CA ALA A 510 4.28 17.88 24.40
C ALA A 510 4.78 18.49 23.08
N ALA A 511 5.40 19.66 23.14
CA ALA A 511 5.92 20.38 21.98
C ALA A 511 7.15 19.69 21.39
N SER A 512 8.06 19.16 22.21
CA SER A 512 9.23 18.41 21.72
C SER A 512 8.83 17.12 21.01
N LEU A 513 7.77 16.44 21.47
CA LEU A 513 7.25 15.24 20.82
C LEU A 513 6.45 15.54 19.55
N TYR A 514 5.85 16.73 19.44
CA TYR A 514 5.00 17.14 18.32
C TYR A 514 5.36 18.54 17.78
N PRO A 515 6.58 18.72 17.26
CA PRO A 515 7.09 20.04 16.85
C PRO A 515 6.19 20.75 15.84
N GLN A 516 5.67 20.00 14.86
CA GLN A 516 4.77 20.56 13.83
C GLN A 516 3.35 20.87 14.32
N TYR A 517 2.97 20.34 15.48
CA TYR A 517 1.62 20.49 16.05
C TYR A 517 1.58 21.44 17.25
N LYS A 518 2.72 22.01 17.67
CA LYS A 518 2.87 22.82 18.90
C LYS A 518 2.21 24.19 18.82
N LYS A 519 1.85 24.68 17.63
CA LYS A 519 1.15 25.95 17.42
C LYS A 519 -0.22 25.73 16.78
N LYS A 520 -1.17 26.62 17.06
CA LYS A 520 -2.51 26.68 16.43
C LYS A 520 -2.91 28.13 16.20
N LYS A 521 -3.82 28.38 15.26
CA LYS A 521 -4.51 29.68 15.15
C LYS A 521 -5.61 29.76 16.21
N ASN A 522 -5.70 30.88 16.93
CA ASN A 522 -6.83 31.17 17.81
C ASN A 522 -8.04 31.71 17.01
N GLU A 523 -9.12 32.03 17.70
CA GLU A 523 -10.36 32.59 17.12
C GLU A 523 -10.16 33.96 16.45
N TYR A 524 -9.07 34.68 16.80
CA TYR A 524 -8.66 35.96 16.21
C TYR A 524 -7.64 35.79 15.07
N GLY A 525 -7.28 34.54 14.72
CA GLY A 525 -6.31 34.23 13.66
C GLY A 525 -4.83 34.31 14.07
N GLU A 526 -4.54 34.62 15.34
CA GLU A 526 -3.18 34.73 15.88
C GLU A 526 -2.57 33.34 16.14
N ILE A 527 -1.27 33.22 15.96
CA ILE A 527 -0.54 31.96 16.18
C ILE A 527 -0.18 31.85 17.66
N VAL A 528 -0.84 30.92 18.36
CA VAL A 528 -0.66 30.65 19.79
C VAL A 528 -0.14 29.24 20.06
N ASN A 529 0.38 29.01 21.27
CA ASN A 529 0.71 27.67 21.74
C ASN A 529 -0.52 26.77 21.72
N ARG A 530 -0.32 25.52 21.33
CA ARG A 530 -1.37 24.52 21.41
C ARG A 530 -1.60 24.12 22.86
N THR A 531 -2.88 24.05 23.19
CA THR A 531 -3.41 23.56 24.46
C THR A 531 -4.42 22.46 24.17
N THR A 532 -4.98 21.88 25.24
CA THR A 532 -6.16 21.01 25.19
C THR A 532 -7.34 21.70 24.50
N THR A 533 -8.30 20.91 24.04
CA THR A 533 -9.55 21.44 23.46
C THR A 533 -10.64 21.49 24.53
N LYS A 534 -11.58 22.45 24.41
CA LYS A 534 -12.72 22.58 25.34
C LYS A 534 -13.43 21.24 25.58
N ALA A 535 -13.75 20.52 24.50
CA ALA A 535 -14.38 19.20 24.60
C ALA A 535 -13.49 18.14 25.28
N SER A 536 -12.16 18.24 25.20
CA SER A 536 -11.25 17.36 25.96
C SER A 536 -11.31 17.70 27.45
N ASP A 537 -11.29 19.00 27.79
CA ASP A 537 -11.36 19.48 29.17
C ASP A 537 -12.69 19.10 29.85
N GLU A 538 -13.81 19.31 29.16
CA GLU A 538 -15.15 18.93 29.63
C GLU A 538 -15.23 17.42 29.93
N ARG A 539 -14.71 16.58 29.03
CA ARG A 539 -14.68 15.13 29.26
C ARG A 539 -13.76 14.74 30.41
N THR A 540 -12.60 15.39 30.54
CA THR A 540 -11.69 15.16 31.67
C THR A 540 -12.39 15.49 32.98
N LEU A 541 -13.11 16.62 33.06
CA LEU A 541 -13.87 17.01 34.24
C LEU A 541 -14.95 15.97 34.59
N LYS A 542 -15.72 15.51 33.60
CA LYS A 542 -16.73 14.45 33.79
C LYS A 542 -16.12 13.14 34.28
N ILE A 543 -14.94 12.77 33.77
CA ILE A 543 -14.20 11.60 34.24
C ILE A 543 -13.79 11.79 35.71
N SER A 544 -13.26 12.97 36.08
CA SER A 544 -12.90 13.29 37.47
C SER A 544 -14.10 13.20 38.41
N GLU A 545 -15.24 13.81 38.04
CA GLU A 545 -16.49 13.77 38.82
C GLU A 545 -16.91 12.33 39.12
N VAL A 546 -16.88 11.45 38.12
CA VAL A 546 -17.24 10.04 38.28
C VAL A 546 -16.25 9.30 39.17
N ILE A 547 -14.94 9.52 38.99
CA ILE A 547 -13.91 8.90 39.83
C ILE A 547 -14.09 9.28 41.29
N LEU A 548 -14.22 10.58 41.58
CA LEU A 548 -14.38 11.10 42.94
C LEU A 548 -15.69 10.62 43.56
N HIS A 549 -16.79 10.61 42.81
CA HIS A 549 -18.07 10.09 43.30
C HIS A 549 -18.00 8.60 43.66
N CYS A 550 -17.32 7.78 42.84
CA CYS A 550 -17.11 6.37 43.16
C CYS A 550 -16.26 6.19 44.42
N ILE A 551 -15.16 6.95 44.55
CA ILE A 551 -14.29 6.90 45.73
C ILE A 551 -15.07 7.32 46.98
N GLN A 552 -15.82 8.42 46.94
CA GLN A 552 -16.62 8.88 48.08
C GLN A 552 -17.67 7.84 48.51
N ARG A 553 -18.25 7.09 47.56
CA ARG A 553 -19.31 6.12 47.86
C ARG A 553 -18.82 4.77 48.35
N LYS A 554 -17.69 4.28 47.84
CA LYS A 554 -17.22 2.91 48.11
C LYS A 554 -15.71 2.76 48.32
N GLY A 555 -14.98 3.86 48.43
CA GLY A 555 -13.54 3.90 48.70
C GLY A 555 -12.63 3.68 47.48
N TYR A 556 -13.17 3.34 46.30
CA TYR A 556 -12.36 3.14 45.09
C TYR A 556 -13.15 3.38 43.81
N CYS A 557 -12.45 3.53 42.69
CA CYS A 557 -13.03 3.53 41.34
C CYS A 557 -12.24 2.61 40.39
N THR A 558 -12.90 2.04 39.38
CA THR A 558 -12.24 1.36 38.27
C THR A 558 -12.46 2.10 36.96
N GLU A 559 -11.50 2.03 36.04
CA GLU A 559 -11.67 2.64 34.70
C GLU A 559 -12.90 2.07 33.96
N LYS A 560 -13.24 0.79 34.19
CA LYS A 560 -14.43 0.15 33.61
C LYS A 560 -15.72 0.81 34.08
N GLU A 561 -15.79 1.19 35.35
CA GLU A 561 -16.95 1.88 35.90
C GLU A 561 -17.09 3.29 35.33
N VAL A 562 -15.99 4.02 35.20
CA VAL A 562 -16.00 5.33 34.53
C VAL A 562 -16.55 5.20 33.11
N VAL A 563 -16.03 4.24 32.34
CA VAL A 563 -16.49 3.99 30.97
C VAL A 563 -17.96 3.58 30.93
N TYR A 564 -18.42 2.74 31.86
CA TYR A 564 -19.80 2.29 31.93
C TYR A 564 -20.76 3.45 32.29
N ILE A 565 -20.44 4.23 33.32
CA ILE A 565 -21.26 5.35 33.79
C ILE A 565 -21.38 6.43 32.70
N LEU A 566 -20.25 6.79 32.08
CA LEU A 566 -20.22 7.78 31.00
C LEU A 566 -20.64 7.21 29.64
N GLY A 567 -20.91 5.91 29.53
CA GLY A 567 -21.31 5.23 28.30
C GLY A 567 -22.66 5.70 27.75
N ASN A 568 -23.49 6.30 28.59
CA ASN A 568 -24.78 6.90 28.20
C ASN A 568 -24.61 8.29 27.54
N GLU A 569 -23.50 8.98 27.80
CA GLU A 569 -23.22 10.33 27.30
C GLU A 569 -22.20 10.30 26.15
N TYR A 570 -21.21 9.42 26.24
CA TYR A 570 -20.12 9.29 25.29
C TYR A 570 -19.96 7.85 24.82
N ARG A 571 -19.44 7.68 23.60
CA ARG A 571 -19.03 6.34 23.11
C ARG A 571 -17.94 5.76 24.00
N TYR A 572 -18.03 4.46 24.28
CA TYR A 572 -17.10 3.74 25.16
C TYR A 572 -15.64 3.94 24.74
N GLU A 573 -15.34 3.86 23.44
CA GLU A 573 -13.96 3.99 22.94
C GLU A 573 -13.41 5.41 23.12
N VAL A 574 -14.28 6.42 23.08
CA VAL A 574 -13.90 7.82 23.31
C VAL A 574 -13.54 8.03 24.77
N THR A 575 -14.38 7.55 25.69
CA THR A 575 -14.11 7.62 27.13
C THR A 575 -12.86 6.83 27.51
N GLU A 576 -12.72 5.60 27.00
CA GLU A 576 -11.54 4.77 27.26
C GLU A 576 -10.25 5.44 26.78
N THR A 577 -10.29 6.11 25.62
CA THR A 577 -9.15 6.87 25.10
C THR A 577 -8.88 8.11 25.94
N GLN A 578 -9.91 8.83 26.38
CA GLN A 578 -9.77 10.03 27.20
C GLN A 578 -9.17 9.70 28.57
N ILE A 579 -9.64 8.64 29.24
CA ILE A 579 -9.05 8.16 30.52
C ILE A 579 -7.55 7.91 30.35
N LYS A 580 -7.13 7.29 29.24
CA LYS A 580 -5.70 7.05 28.96
C LYS A 580 -4.89 8.34 28.78
N ARG A 581 -5.52 9.48 28.49
CA ARG A 581 -4.86 10.78 28.31
C ARG A 581 -4.78 11.60 29.58
N CYS A 582 -5.86 11.61 30.37
CA CYS A 582 -6.01 12.55 31.48
C CYS A 582 -5.84 11.92 32.86
N LEU A 583 -5.81 10.58 32.99
CA LEU A 583 -5.79 9.96 34.32
C LEU A 583 -4.62 10.42 35.21
N ASN A 584 -3.44 10.68 34.64
CA ASN A 584 -2.32 11.19 35.42
C ASN A 584 -2.58 12.61 35.97
N GLU A 585 -3.09 13.52 35.14
CA GLU A 585 -3.52 14.86 35.58
C GLU A 585 -4.59 14.78 36.69
N ILE A 586 -5.57 13.89 36.55
CA ILE A 586 -6.60 13.70 37.58
C ILE A 586 -5.99 13.19 38.89
N MET A 587 -5.09 12.21 38.81
CA MET A 587 -4.41 11.68 39.99
C MET A 587 -3.60 12.77 40.71
N ASP A 588 -2.82 13.55 39.97
CA ASP A 588 -2.00 14.63 40.52
C ASP A 588 -2.87 15.74 41.13
N CYS A 589 -3.97 16.13 40.47
CA CYS A 589 -4.87 17.21 40.94
C CYS A 589 -5.66 16.86 42.20
N TYR A 590 -6.02 15.59 42.40
CA TYR A 590 -6.91 15.16 43.47
C TYR A 590 -6.23 14.27 44.51
N GLY A 591 -4.90 14.13 44.45
CA GLY A 591 -4.15 13.27 45.38
C GLY A 591 -4.63 11.82 45.32
N LEU A 592 -4.71 11.25 44.12
CA LEU A 592 -5.16 9.87 43.91
C LEU A 592 -4.00 9.01 43.40
N LYS A 593 -4.07 7.70 43.68
CA LYS A 593 -3.14 6.73 43.10
C LYS A 593 -3.88 5.57 42.44
N LYS A 594 -3.25 5.02 41.39
CA LYS A 594 -3.72 3.81 40.73
C LYS A 594 -2.87 2.62 41.18
N VAL A 595 -3.51 1.65 41.83
CA VAL A 595 -2.85 0.46 42.35
C VAL A 595 -3.49 -0.81 41.81
N LYS A 596 -2.69 -1.88 41.69
CA LYS A 596 -3.24 -3.21 41.45
C LYS A 596 -3.80 -3.73 42.77
N ALA A 597 -5.07 -4.11 42.79
CA ALA A 597 -5.68 -4.71 43.96
C ALA A 597 -4.88 -5.95 44.40
N ASN A 598 -4.85 -6.21 45.70
CA ASN A 598 -4.30 -7.43 46.29
C ASN A 598 -5.38 -8.03 47.21
N LYS A 599 -5.07 -9.12 47.93
CA LYS A 599 -6.05 -9.75 48.84
C LYS A 599 -6.60 -8.75 49.88
N VAL A 600 -5.70 -7.96 50.46
CA VAL A 600 -6.02 -6.95 51.48
C VAL A 600 -6.98 -5.89 50.93
N LEU A 601 -6.64 -5.28 49.80
CA LEU A 601 -7.48 -4.23 49.19
C LEU A 601 -8.84 -4.77 48.72
N LYS A 602 -8.90 -6.03 48.26
CA LYS A 602 -10.18 -6.64 47.87
C LYS A 602 -11.09 -6.87 49.07
N GLU A 603 -10.53 -7.25 50.21
CA GLU A 603 -11.28 -7.41 51.46
C GLU A 603 -11.71 -6.05 52.03
N GLN A 604 -10.79 -5.08 52.09
CA GLN A 604 -11.04 -3.71 52.56
C GLN A 604 -12.20 -3.03 51.81
N PHE A 605 -12.27 -3.19 50.49
CA PHE A 605 -13.26 -2.51 49.64
C PHE A 605 -14.37 -3.43 49.11
N ASP A 606 -14.53 -4.64 49.66
CA ASP A 606 -15.50 -5.67 49.23
C ASP A 606 -15.54 -5.88 47.70
N ILE A 607 -14.36 -6.03 47.06
CA ILE A 607 -14.24 -6.13 45.60
C ILE A 607 -14.57 -7.55 45.11
N LYS A 608 -15.79 -7.72 44.60
CA LYS A 608 -16.28 -8.98 44.00
C LYS A 608 -15.94 -9.08 42.52
N SER A 609 -14.69 -9.42 42.21
CA SER A 609 -14.25 -9.67 40.84
C SER A 609 -13.34 -10.88 40.73
N ASP A 610 -13.32 -11.54 39.58
CA ASP A 610 -12.28 -12.53 39.27
C ASP A 610 -10.92 -11.84 39.10
N GLY A 611 -9.90 -12.34 39.78
CA GLY A 611 -8.55 -11.77 39.76
C GLY A 611 -8.38 -10.46 40.55
N TYR A 612 -7.36 -9.69 40.19
CA TYR A 612 -6.88 -8.51 40.90
C TYR A 612 -6.90 -7.28 39.97
N PRO A 613 -8.00 -6.51 39.92
CA PRO A 613 -8.14 -5.38 39.02
C PRO A 613 -7.23 -4.22 39.43
N TYR A 614 -7.00 -3.28 38.51
CA TYR A 614 -6.47 -1.97 38.89
C TYR A 614 -7.60 -1.09 39.41
N ILE A 615 -7.36 -0.46 40.55
CA ILE A 615 -8.29 0.46 41.22
C ILE A 615 -7.62 1.82 41.41
N ILE A 616 -8.43 2.87 41.43
CA ILE A 616 -8.06 4.24 41.75
C ILE A 616 -8.59 4.52 43.14
N ILE A 617 -7.72 4.98 44.04
CA ILE A 617 -8.00 5.26 45.45
C ILE A 617 -7.34 6.58 45.84
N GLU A 618 -7.70 7.13 46.99
CA GLU A 618 -6.99 8.27 47.57
C GLU A 618 -5.54 7.88 47.89
N ASP A 619 -4.62 8.79 47.58
CA ASP A 619 -3.23 8.66 47.97
C ASP A 619 -3.09 9.13 49.42
N GLU A 620 -3.32 8.20 50.35
CA GLU A 620 -2.91 8.36 51.74
C GLU A 620 -1.38 8.51 51.74
N MET A 621 -0.89 9.75 51.80
CA MET A 621 0.52 10.07 52.00
C MET A 621 0.99 9.62 53.39
#